data_AF-A0A453C8I3-F1
#
_entry.id   AF-A0A453C8I3-F1
#
_cell.length_a   1.000
_cell.length_b   1.000
_cell.length_c   1.000
_cell.angle_alpha   90.00
_cell.angle_beta   90.00
_cell.angle_gamma   90.00
#
_symmetry.space_group_name_H-M   'P 1'
#
loop_
_entity.id
_entity.type
_entity.pdbx_description
1 polymer ?
#
loop_
_entity_poly.entity_id
_entity_poly.type
_entity_poly.pdbx_seq_one_letter_code
_entity_poly.pdbx_strand_id
1 'polypeptide(L)'
;MSQIPVMLMRNINQSAGLCNGTRLTITQLGKRFIEGQVITGTNIGGKVYIPRIIMSPSDSKWPFILFVQTHSKEEKMHTEWIR
;
A
#
# COMPACT_ATOMS: atom_id res chain seq x y z
N MET A 1 16.46 -10.22 13.16
CA MET A 1 15.28 -10.01 12.28
C MET A 1 15.65 -8.97 11.25
N SER A 2 15.79 -9.34 9.97
CA SER A 2 16.01 -8.36 8.91
C SER A 2 14.73 -7.55 8.73
N GLN A 3 14.77 -6.24 8.97
CA GLN A 3 13.66 -5.38 8.57
C GLN A 3 13.63 -5.32 7.05
N ILE A 4 12.48 -5.63 6.45
CA ILE A 4 12.29 -5.58 5.00
C ILE A 4 11.80 -4.16 4.67
N PRO A 5 12.64 -3.31 4.05
CA PRO A 5 12.23 -1.96 3.71
C PRO A 5 11.22 -1.99 2.55
N VAL A 6 10.17 -1.18 2.66
CA VAL A 6 9.18 -0.95 1.60
C VAL A 6 9.44 0.43 0.99
N MET A 7 9.25 0.57 -0.31
CA MET A 7 9.42 1.84 -1.02
C MET A 7 8.08 2.40 -1.47
N LEU A 8 7.89 3.71 -1.34
CA LEU A 8 6.76 4.41 -1.95
C LEU A 8 6.95 4.48 -3.46
N MET A 9 5.93 4.07 -4.20
CA MET A 9 5.91 4.09 -5.67
C MET A 9 5.26 5.36 -6.25
N ARG A 10 4.74 6.25 -5.40
CA ARG A 10 4.05 7.47 -5.80
C ARG A 10 4.21 8.57 -4.77
N ASN A 11 4.03 9.81 -5.22
CA ASN A 11 3.96 10.97 -4.34
C ASN A 11 2.64 10.96 -3.56
N ILE A 12 2.73 10.98 -2.24
CA ILE A 12 1.59 11.08 -1.31
C ILE A 12 1.56 12.49 -0.71
N ASN A 13 2.67 12.90 -0.11
CA ASN A 13 2.85 14.23 0.46
C ASN A 13 4.33 14.63 0.38
N GLN A 14 4.69 15.38 -0.66
CA GLN A 14 6.08 15.73 -0.92
C GLN A 14 6.66 16.71 0.11
N SER A 15 5.85 17.64 0.63
CA SER A 15 6.32 18.56 1.68
C SER A 15 6.63 17.84 2.99
N ALA A 16 5.94 16.73 3.26
CA ALA A 16 6.24 15.82 4.36
C ALA A 16 7.28 14.73 3.99
N GLY A 17 7.96 14.82 2.85
CA GLY A 17 8.97 13.84 2.42
C GLY A 17 8.43 12.45 2.10
N LEU A 18 7.12 12.33 1.84
CA LEU A 18 6.44 11.10 1.40
C LEU A 18 6.30 11.11 -0.12
N CYS A 19 7.43 10.95 -0.82
CA CYS A 19 7.53 10.95 -2.27
C CYS A 19 7.99 9.60 -2.82
N ASN A 20 7.87 9.43 -4.15
CA ASN A 20 8.37 8.24 -4.84
C ASN A 20 9.86 8.01 -4.51
N GLY A 21 10.23 6.76 -4.19
CA GLY A 21 11.57 6.40 -3.76
C GLY A 21 11.81 6.46 -2.24
N THR A 22 10.92 7.09 -1.47
CA THR A 22 11.00 7.08 0.00
C THR A 22 10.86 5.66 0.53
N ARG A 23 11.83 5.20 1.31
CA ARG A 23 11.81 3.89 1.95
C ARG A 23 11.33 4.00 3.39
N LEU A 24 10.54 3.01 3.81
CA LEU A 24 9.94 2.89 5.12
C LEU A 24 10.19 1.50 5.69
N THR A 25 10.39 1.41 7.00
CA THR A 25 10.14 0.17 7.75
C THR A 25 8.68 0.18 8.18
N ILE A 26 7.92 -0.87 7.88
CA ILE A 26 6.54 -1.01 8.37
C ILE A 26 6.54 -1.40 9.84
N THR A 27 5.82 -0.63 10.66
CA THR A 27 5.68 -0.88 12.10
C THR A 27 4.32 -1.46 12.47
N GLN A 28 3.26 -1.13 11.71
CA GLN A 28 1.92 -1.66 11.94
C GLN A 28 1.09 -1.72 10.64
N LEU A 29 0.29 -2.78 10.48
CA LEU A 29 -0.73 -2.89 9.44
C LEU A 29 -2.12 -2.77 10.05
N GLY A 30 -2.72 -1.58 9.97
CA GLY A 30 -4.11 -1.35 10.35
C GLY A 30 -5.09 -1.77 9.25
N LYS A 31 -6.38 -1.90 9.59
CA LYS A 31 -7.43 -2.23 8.61
C LYS A 31 -7.52 -1.21 7.46
N ARG A 32 -7.27 0.07 7.75
CA ARG A 32 -7.42 1.20 6.82
C ARG A 32 -6.14 2.01 6.60
N PHE A 33 -5.05 1.66 7.29
CA PHE A 33 -3.79 2.40 7.21
C PHE A 33 -2.59 1.46 7.36
N ILE A 34 -1.42 1.98 7.01
CA ILE A 34 -0.11 1.38 7.24
C ILE A 34 0.70 2.39 8.06
N GLU A 35 1.21 1.98 9.21
CA GLU A 35 2.18 2.76 9.97
C GLU A 35 3.59 2.36 9.54
N GLY A 36 4.44 3.35 9.32
CA GLY A 36 5.85 3.11 9.03
C GLY A 36 6.76 4.18 9.62
N GLN A 37 8.04 3.82 9.71
CA GLN A 37 9.12 4.75 10.03
C GLN A 37 9.94 5.01 8.78
N VAL A 38 10.20 6.29 8.49
CA VAL A 38 11.03 6.71 7.36
C VAL A 38 12.49 6.33 7.61
N ILE A 39 13.12 5.69 6.63
CA ILE A 39 14.54 5.28 6.72
C ILE A 39 15.42 5.92 5.64
N THR A 40 14.86 6.78 4.79
CA THR A 40 15.59 7.54 3.75
C THR A 40 15.05 8.95 3.60
N GLY A 41 15.90 9.89 3.15
CA GLY A 41 15.48 11.26 2.82
C GLY A 41 15.61 12.21 4.00
N THR A 42 14.95 13.36 3.92
CA THR A 42 15.06 14.43 4.92
C THR A 42 14.33 14.15 6.23
N ASN A 43 13.34 13.24 6.22
CA ASN A 43 12.48 12.95 7.37
C ASN A 43 12.78 11.60 8.04
N ILE A 44 14.04 11.13 7.99
CA ILE A 44 14.48 9.87 8.62
C ILE A 44 14.08 9.82 10.09
N GLY A 45 13.63 8.65 10.55
CA GLY A 45 13.13 8.42 11.90
C GLY A 45 11.68 8.86 12.10
N GLY A 46 11.12 9.67 11.19
CA GLY A 46 9.75 10.14 11.24
C GLY A 46 8.73 9.01 11.14
N LYS A 47 7.72 9.03 12.02
CA LYS A 47 6.59 8.12 11.98
C LYS A 47 5.51 8.66 11.04
N VAL A 48 4.98 7.80 10.19
CA VAL A 48 4.00 8.18 9.15
C VAL A 48 2.84 7.19 9.11
N TYR A 49 1.65 7.72 8.80
CA TYR A 49 0.42 6.95 8.62
C TYR A 49 -0.04 7.10 7.18
N ILE A 50 -0.03 5.99 6.44
CA ILE A 50 -0.43 5.95 5.03
C ILE A 50 -1.80 5.29 4.92
N PRO A 51 -2.84 5.98 4.45
CA PRO A 51 -4.12 5.35 4.15
C PRO A 51 -3.95 4.23 3.11
N ARG A 52 -4.71 3.15 3.22
CA ARG A 52 -4.76 2.13 2.17
C ARG A 52 -5.47 2.72 0.95
N ILE A 53 -4.70 3.07 -0.08
CA ILE A 53 -5.22 3.63 -1.32
C ILE A 53 -5.60 2.47 -2.26
N ILE A 54 -6.88 2.39 -2.61
CA ILE A 54 -7.35 1.50 -3.68
C ILE A 54 -7.03 2.18 -5.00
N MET A 55 -6.27 1.51 -5.86
CA MET A 55 -6.02 1.97 -7.22
C MET A 55 -6.96 1.25 -8.16
N SER A 56 -7.92 1.97 -8.74
CA SER A 56 -8.61 1.46 -9.92
C SER A 56 -7.67 1.51 -11.12
N PRO A 57 -7.64 0.49 -11.98
CA PRO A 57 -7.03 0.64 -13.29
C PRO A 57 -7.72 1.81 -13.99
N SER A 58 -6.96 2.74 -14.57
CA SER A 58 -7.50 3.62 -15.58
C SER A 58 -7.99 2.78 -16.76
N ASP A 59 -9.01 3.22 -17.48
CA ASP A 59 -9.40 2.65 -18.79
C ASP A 59 -8.17 2.66 -19.71
N SER A 60 -7.44 1.57 -19.70
CA SER A 60 -6.17 1.45 -20.39
C SER A 60 -6.41 0.70 -21.68
N LYS A 61 -5.82 1.17 -22.78
CA LYS A 61 -5.79 0.47 -24.08
C LYS A 61 -5.02 -0.87 -24.05
N TRP A 62 -4.67 -1.38 -22.87
CA TRP A 62 -3.98 -2.66 -22.73
C TRP A 62 -4.96 -3.79 -23.04
N PRO A 63 -4.52 -4.87 -23.74
CA PRO A 63 -5.39 -5.99 -24.10
C PRO A 63 -5.81 -6.86 -22.90
N PHE A 64 -5.49 -6.44 -21.68
CA PHE A 64 -5.86 -7.11 -20.43
C PHE A 64 -6.25 -6.09 -19.36
N ILE A 65 -7.19 -6.48 -18.50
CA ILE A 65 -7.68 -5.68 -17.39
C ILE A 65 -6.91 -6.08 -16.13
N LEU A 66 -6.31 -5.11 -15.43
CA LEU A 66 -5.77 -5.36 -14.10
C LEU A 66 -6.92 -5.46 -13.10
N PHE A 67 -7.18 -6.64 -12.56
CA PHE A 67 -8.04 -6.75 -11.39
C PHE A 67 -7.21 -6.52 -10.13
N VAL A 68 -7.58 -5.52 -9.32
CA VAL A 68 -7.08 -5.43 -7.95
C VAL A 68 -7.70 -6.58 -7.16
N GLN A 69 -6.90 -7.61 -6.91
CA GLN A 69 -7.29 -8.70 -6.03
C GLN A 69 -7.02 -8.30 -4.58
N THR A 70 -8.08 -7.99 -3.86
CA THR A 70 -8.06 -7.96 -2.39
C THR A 70 -8.41 -9.36 -1.88
N HIS A 71 -7.62 -9.91 -0.97
CA HIS A 71 -7.77 -11.27 -0.39
C HIS A 71 -9.14 -11.53 0.30
N SER A 72 -10.05 -10.54 0.34
CA SER A 72 -11.39 -10.67 0.92
C SER A 72 -12.46 -11.22 -0.03
N LYS A 73 -12.11 -11.58 -1.28
CA LYS A 73 -13.09 -12.18 -2.23
C LYS A 73 -13.18 -13.71 -2.13
N GLU A 74 -12.13 -14.40 -1.68
CA GLU A 74 -12.13 -15.87 -1.59
C GLU A 74 -13.07 -16.41 -0.50
N GLU A 75 -13.26 -15.70 0.61
CA GLU A 75 -14.20 -16.14 1.66
C GLU A 75 -15.67 -16.07 1.25
N LYS A 76 -16.05 -15.19 0.32
CA LYS A 76 -17.46 -15.06 -0.10
C LYS A 76 -17.90 -16.17 -1.05
N MET A 77 -17.00 -16.61 -1.93
CA MET A 77 -17.31 -17.64 -2.92
C MET A 77 -17.62 -18.99 -2.23
N HIS A 78 -16.91 -19.33 -1.16
CA HIS A 78 -17.11 -20.61 -0.46
C HIS A 78 -18.47 -20.70 0.27
N THR A 79 -19.07 -19.58 0.67
CA THR A 79 -20.37 -19.55 1.34
C THR A 79 -21.58 -19.45 0.40
N GLU A 80 -21.38 -19.10 -0.87
CA GLU A 80 -22.48 -18.91 -1.85
C GLU A 80 -22.82 -20.18 -2.64
N TRP A 81 -21.92 -21.18 -2.70
CA TRP A 81 -22.19 -22.48 -3.35
C TRP A 81 -22.84 -23.54 -2.44
N ILE A 82 -23.04 -23.24 -1.15
CA ILE A 82 -23.63 -24.15 -0.14
C ILE A 82 -24.99 -23.62 0.35
N ARG A 83 -25.73 -22.91 -0.52
CA ARG A 83 -27.16 -22.63 -0.35
C ARG A 83 -27.91 -22.99 -1.62
#